data_AF-A0A9D8WSE7-F1
#
_entry.id   AF-A0A9D8WSE7-F1
#
_cell.length_a   1.000
_cell.length_b   1.000
_cell.length_c   1.000
_cell.angle_alpha   90.00
_cell.angle_beta   90.00
_cell.angle_gamma   90.00
#
_symmetry.space_group_name_H-M   'P 1'
#
loop_
_entity.id
_entity.type
_entity.pdbx_description
1 polymer ?
#
loop_
_entity_poly.entity_id
_entity_poly.type
_entity_poly.pdbx_seq_one_letter_code
_entity_poly.pdbx_strand_id
1 'polypeptide(L)'
;MTYFRIHTADIAYITQQPRGLFTAIGKLVDAKTLSEKEIAEYWKNREYFEKVLPVPPFYDKGNPDKAITWFKDTPQGNDIYRQMTFYRSMAKKYGLKLYMSQCTELPGEVIYEDDFQIAVKNQRADVEITVKELEIEY
;
A
#
# COMPACT_ATOMS: atom_id res chain seq x y z
N MET A 1 17.86 5.64 -5.97
CA MET A 1 16.47 5.36 -6.40
C MET A 1 15.58 5.70 -5.22
N THR A 2 14.52 6.47 -5.41
CA THR A 2 13.58 6.74 -4.31
C THR A 2 12.51 5.65 -4.27
N TYR A 3 12.17 5.20 -3.08
CA TYR A 3 11.06 4.29 -2.83
C TYR A 3 10.03 4.99 -1.97
N PHE A 4 8.75 4.70 -2.18
CA PHE A 4 7.68 5.27 -1.39
C PHE A 4 6.59 4.26 -1.06
N ARG A 5 5.90 4.48 0.06
CA ARG A 5 4.83 3.60 0.52
C ARG A 5 3.69 4.42 1.10
N ILE A 6 2.47 4.11 0.67
CA ILE A 6 1.25 4.70 1.22
C ILE A 6 0.64 3.77 2.26
N HIS A 7 0.44 4.29 3.46
CA HIS A 7 -0.08 3.49 4.57
C HIS A 7 -0.92 4.34 5.53
N THR A 8 -1.64 3.66 6.42
CA THR A 8 -2.30 4.29 7.58
C THR A 8 -1.39 4.19 8.81
N ALA A 9 -1.82 4.74 9.95
CA ALA A 9 -1.15 4.50 11.23
C ALA A 9 -1.50 3.14 11.87
N ASP A 10 -2.50 2.40 11.36
CA ASP A 10 -2.86 1.07 11.87
C ASP A 10 -1.72 0.09 11.64
N ILE A 11 -1.25 -0.59 12.69
CA ILE A 11 -0.18 -1.58 12.58
C ILE A 11 -0.77 -2.93 12.17
N ALA A 12 -0.27 -3.50 11.07
CA ALA A 12 -0.71 -4.80 10.60
C ALA A 12 -0.15 -5.93 11.46
N TYR A 13 -1.03 -6.83 11.94
CA TYR A 13 -0.66 -7.94 12.82
C TYR A 13 0.45 -8.85 12.28
N ILE A 14 0.43 -9.16 10.97
CA ILE A 14 1.42 -10.05 10.36
C ILE A 14 2.78 -9.37 10.26
N THR A 15 2.82 -8.17 9.67
CA THR A 15 4.08 -7.50 9.32
C THR A 15 4.68 -6.68 10.47
N GLN A 16 3.88 -6.35 11.49
CA GLN A 16 4.24 -5.39 12.54
C GLN A 16 4.64 -4.02 11.98
N GLN A 17 4.14 -3.69 10.79
CA GLN A 17 4.39 -2.44 10.08
C GLN A 17 3.08 -1.68 9.85
N PRO A 18 3.14 -0.36 9.63
CA PRO A 18 1.98 0.42 9.21
C PRO A 18 1.27 -0.22 8.02
N ARG A 19 -0.06 -0.27 8.05
CA ARG A 19 -0.88 -1.03 7.09
C ARG A 19 -0.97 -0.28 5.76
N GLY A 20 -0.65 -0.99 4.67
CA GLY A 20 -0.71 -0.44 3.32
C GLY A 20 -2.14 -0.14 2.84
N LEU A 21 -2.26 0.82 1.94
CA LEU A 21 -3.54 1.38 1.46
C LEU A 21 -4.59 0.33 1.06
N PHE A 22 -4.25 -0.62 0.19
CA PHE A 22 -5.19 -1.66 -0.27
C PHE A 22 -5.80 -2.47 0.88
N THR A 23 -4.94 -2.93 1.80
CA THR A 23 -5.37 -3.72 2.96
C THR A 23 -6.12 -2.88 4.01
N ALA A 24 -5.83 -1.59 4.12
CA ALA A 24 -6.55 -0.68 5.00
C ALA A 24 -7.99 -0.47 4.54
N ILE A 25 -8.21 -0.27 3.24
CA ILE A 25 -9.56 -0.17 2.68
C ILE A 25 -10.27 -1.53 2.68
N GLY A 26 -9.56 -2.63 2.42
CA GLY A 26 -10.12 -3.99 2.56
C GLY A 26 -10.70 -4.24 3.96
N LYS A 27 -10.05 -3.78 5.03
CA LYS A 27 -10.59 -3.88 6.40
C LYS A 27 -11.94 -3.17 6.58
N LEU A 28 -12.19 -2.07 5.87
CA LEU A 28 -13.50 -1.40 5.92
C LEU A 28 -14.60 -2.26 5.28
N VAL A 29 -14.25 -3.04 4.25
CA VAL A 29 -15.16 -4.02 3.63
C VAL A 29 -15.45 -5.15 4.62
N ASP A 30 -14.41 -5.72 5.22
CA ASP A 30 -14.55 -6.81 6.19
C ASP A 30 -15.34 -6.39 7.43
N ALA A 31 -15.18 -5.13 7.87
CA ALA A 31 -15.91 -4.56 9.01
C ALA A 31 -17.38 -4.26 8.72
N LYS A 32 -17.87 -4.45 7.48
CA LYS A 32 -19.26 -4.17 7.05
C LYS A 32 -19.71 -2.73 7.32
N THR A 33 -18.78 -1.77 7.28
CA THR A 33 -19.08 -0.35 7.49
C THR A 33 -19.47 0.36 6.19
N LEU A 34 -19.32 -0.31 5.04
CA LEU A 34 -19.53 0.23 3.71
C LEU A 34 -20.93 -0.08 3.17
N SER A 35 -21.48 0.82 2.36
CA SER A 35 -22.69 0.54 1.58
C SER A 35 -22.45 -0.49 0.48
N GLU A 36 -23.50 -1.17 0.02
CA GLU A 36 -23.42 -2.16 -1.06
C GLU A 36 -22.79 -1.57 -2.34
N LYS A 37 -23.12 -0.32 -2.67
CA LYS A 37 -22.55 0.40 -3.82
C LYS A 37 -21.04 0.58 -3.69
N GLU A 38 -20.54 0.90 -2.49
CA GLU A 38 -19.10 1.07 -2.25
C GLU A 38 -18.38 -0.27 -2.25
N ILE A 39 -19.01 -1.32 -1.75
CA ILE A 39 -18.46 -2.68 -1.81
C ILE A 39 -18.32 -3.11 -3.27
N ALA A 40 -19.34 -2.88 -4.10
CA ALA A 40 -19.28 -3.18 -5.53
C ALA A 40 -18.16 -2.39 -6.23
N GLU A 41 -18.03 -1.08 -5.94
CA GLU A 41 -16.97 -0.26 -6.52
C GLU A 41 -15.57 -0.68 -6.02
N TYR A 42 -15.44 -1.10 -4.76
CA TYR A 42 -14.21 -1.68 -4.22
C TYR A 42 -13.78 -2.91 -5.00
N TRP A 43 -14.67 -3.87 -5.23
CA TRP A 43 -14.34 -5.10 -5.96
C TRP A 43 -13.97 -4.83 -7.41
N LYS A 44 -14.64 -3.88 -8.06
CA LYS A 44 -14.28 -3.41 -9.42
C LYS A 44 -12.87 -2.81 -9.46
N ASN A 45 -12.54 -1.95 -8.50
CA ASN A 45 -11.20 -1.36 -8.41
C ASN A 45 -10.15 -2.43 -8.10
N ARG A 46 -10.45 -3.37 -7.20
CA ARG A 46 -9.55 -4.46 -6.86
C ARG A 46 -9.24 -5.34 -8.08
N GLU A 47 -10.25 -5.74 -8.83
CA GLU A 47 -10.09 -6.52 -10.06
C GLU A 47 -9.24 -5.77 -11.10
N TYR A 48 -9.42 -4.46 -11.22
CA TYR A 48 -8.57 -3.64 -12.09
C TYR A 48 -7.11 -3.68 -11.67
N PHE A 49 -6.81 -3.40 -10.39
CA PHE A 49 -5.43 -3.39 -9.91
C PHE A 49 -4.78 -4.77 -9.94
N GLU A 50 -5.51 -5.86 -9.70
CA GLU A 50 -4.97 -7.22 -9.84
C GLU A 50 -4.57 -7.56 -11.29
N LYS A 51 -5.08 -6.83 -12.30
CA LYS A 51 -4.68 -6.96 -13.72
C LYS A 51 -3.49 -6.09 -14.10
N VAL A 52 -3.36 -4.89 -13.52
CA VAL A 52 -2.35 -3.89 -13.93
C VAL A 52 -1.16 -3.78 -12.98
N LEU A 53 -1.31 -4.23 -11.74
CA LEU A 53 -0.26 -4.27 -10.73
C LEU A 53 0.01 -5.73 -10.38
N PRO A 54 1.20 -6.26 -10.72
CA PRO A 54 1.57 -7.63 -10.37
C PRO A 54 1.39 -7.90 -8.87
N VAL A 55 0.78 -9.04 -8.56
CA VAL A 55 0.64 -9.51 -7.17
C VAL A 55 1.87 -10.34 -6.81
N PRO A 56 2.67 -9.94 -5.81
CA PRO A 56 3.83 -10.71 -5.39
C PRO A 56 3.46 -12.17 -5.00
N PRO A 57 4.16 -13.19 -5.54
CA PRO A 57 3.79 -14.61 -5.33
C PRO A 57 3.80 -15.08 -3.87
N PHE A 58 4.51 -14.38 -2.97
CA PHE A 58 4.51 -14.73 -1.55
C PHE A 58 3.14 -14.49 -0.86
N TYR A 59 2.25 -13.70 -1.47
CA TYR A 59 0.89 -13.53 -0.96
C TYR A 59 0.06 -14.82 -1.05
N ASP A 60 0.33 -15.71 -2.02
CA ASP A 60 -0.35 -17.02 -2.14
C ASP A 60 -0.07 -17.93 -0.94
N LYS A 61 1.05 -17.68 -0.24
CA LYS A 61 1.46 -18.40 0.97
C LYS A 61 1.10 -17.65 2.27
N GLY A 62 0.30 -16.58 2.18
CA GLY A 62 -0.08 -15.77 3.32
C GLY A 62 1.01 -14.83 3.84
N ASN A 63 2.02 -14.48 3.01
CA ASN A 63 3.14 -13.60 3.36
C ASN A 63 3.95 -14.07 4.59
N PRO A 64 4.58 -15.26 4.54
CA PRO A 64 5.31 -15.86 5.66
C PRO A 64 6.53 -15.04 6.10
N ASP A 65 7.18 -14.36 5.14
CA ASP A 65 8.33 -13.49 5.38
C ASP A 65 7.95 -12.12 5.96
N LYS A 66 6.66 -11.88 6.23
CA LYS A 66 6.15 -10.63 6.80
C LYS A 66 6.55 -9.40 5.95
N ALA A 67 6.69 -9.59 4.65
CA ALA A 67 7.20 -8.58 3.75
C ALA A 67 6.21 -7.42 3.57
N ILE A 68 6.77 -6.24 3.28
CA ILE A 68 6.00 -5.04 2.92
C ILE A 68 6.43 -4.55 1.54
N THR A 69 5.47 -4.02 0.78
CA THR A 69 5.75 -3.46 -0.53
C THR A 69 5.99 -1.95 -0.48
N TRP A 70 6.90 -1.51 -1.34
CA TRP A 70 7.25 -0.11 -1.59
C TRP A 70 7.21 0.13 -3.09
N PHE A 71 6.53 1.17 -3.52
CA PHE A 71 6.57 1.63 -4.91
C PHE A 71 7.94 2.22 -5.22
N LYS A 72 8.36 2.09 -6.47
CA LYS A 72 9.53 2.77 -7.02
C LYS A 72 9.10 4.15 -7.52
N ASP A 73 9.89 5.17 -7.24
CA ASP A 73 9.69 6.51 -7.80
C ASP A 73 10.16 6.54 -9.27
N THR A 74 9.40 5.83 -10.10
CA THR A 74 9.58 5.70 -11.56
C THR A 74 8.29 6.15 -12.25
N PRO A 75 8.30 6.43 -13.57
CA PRO A 75 7.07 6.76 -14.29
C PRO A 75 5.95 5.73 -14.10
N GLN A 76 6.28 4.44 -14.09
CA GLN A 76 5.35 3.32 -13.89
C GLN A 76 4.81 3.27 -12.46
N GLY A 77 5.69 3.32 -11.44
CA GLY A 77 5.27 3.33 -10.03
C GLY A 77 4.45 4.56 -9.66
N ASN A 78 4.79 5.71 -10.22
CA ASN A 78 4.03 6.94 -10.05
C ASN A 78 2.68 6.89 -10.78
N ASP A 79 2.61 6.24 -11.95
CA ASP A 79 1.34 6.08 -12.66
C ASP A 79 0.36 5.20 -11.91
N ILE A 80 0.80 4.03 -11.43
CA ILE A 80 -0.08 3.14 -10.68
C ILE A 80 -0.57 3.81 -9.39
N TYR A 81 0.28 4.59 -8.71
CA TYR A 81 -0.14 5.39 -7.55
C TYR A 81 -1.20 6.45 -7.92
N ARG A 82 -1.02 7.19 -9.03
CA ARG A 82 -2.00 8.19 -9.48
C ARG A 82 -3.38 7.60 -9.68
N GLN A 83 -3.47 6.37 -10.20
CA GLN A 83 -4.72 5.67 -10.45
C GLN A 83 -5.46 5.24 -9.15
N MET A 84 -4.78 5.22 -7.99
CA MET A 84 -5.39 4.85 -6.69
C MET A 84 -6.31 5.94 -6.10
N THR A 85 -7.00 6.71 -6.94
CA THR A 85 -7.94 7.77 -6.52
C THR A 85 -9.07 7.20 -5.66
N PHE A 86 -9.66 6.08 -6.07
CA PHE A 86 -10.73 5.41 -5.32
C PHE A 86 -10.31 5.14 -3.87
N TYR A 87 -9.19 4.46 -3.66
CA TYR A 87 -8.72 4.10 -2.32
C TYR A 87 -8.42 5.32 -1.44
N ARG A 88 -7.85 6.40 -2.02
CA ARG A 88 -7.60 7.65 -1.29
C ARG A 88 -8.91 8.36 -0.92
N SER A 89 -9.90 8.37 -1.81
CA SER A 89 -11.24 8.89 -1.53
C SER A 89 -11.96 8.10 -0.45
N MET A 90 -11.83 6.76 -0.45
CA MET A 90 -12.37 5.90 0.60
C MET A 90 -11.71 6.19 1.95
N ALA A 91 -10.38 6.34 1.98
CA ALA A 91 -9.67 6.73 3.19
C ALA A 91 -10.20 8.07 3.75
N LYS A 92 -10.32 9.10 2.90
CA LYS A 92 -10.90 10.40 3.27
C LYS A 92 -12.30 10.26 3.85
N LYS A 93 -13.20 9.58 3.14
CA LYS A 93 -14.62 9.44 3.52
C LYS A 93 -14.80 8.80 4.88
N TYR A 94 -13.97 7.80 5.20
CA TYR A 94 -14.07 7.04 6.45
C TYR A 94 -13.11 7.56 7.55
N GLY A 95 -12.45 8.71 7.33
CA GLY A 95 -11.59 9.36 8.33
C GLY A 95 -10.25 8.65 8.55
N LEU A 96 -9.77 7.85 7.59
CA LEU A 96 -8.46 7.21 7.66
C LEU A 96 -7.40 8.20 7.22
N LYS A 97 -6.52 8.58 8.16
CA LYS A 97 -5.31 9.33 7.84
C LYS A 97 -4.36 8.49 7.01
N LEU A 98 -3.86 9.08 5.92
CA LEU A 98 -2.85 8.47 5.05
C LEU A 98 -1.50 9.13 5.28
N TYR A 99 -0.47 8.32 5.21
CA TYR A 99 0.93 8.73 5.31
C TYR A 99 1.68 8.20 4.11
N MET A 100 2.66 8.98 3.66
CA MET A 100 3.66 8.56 2.68
C MET A 100 5.01 8.47 3.38
N SER A 101 5.53 7.25 3.46
CA SER A 101 6.93 6.99 3.82
C SER A 101 7.79 7.01 2.57
N GLN A 102 8.96 7.64 2.62
CA GLN A 102 9.92 7.71 1.51
C GLN A 102 11.36 7.48 1.99
N CYS A 103 12.17 6.80 1.18
CA CYS A 103 13.60 6.62 1.40
C CYS A 103 14.36 6.56 0.05
N THR A 104 15.66 6.87 0.07
CA THR A 104 16.55 6.83 -1.11
C THR A 104 17.46 5.61 -1.15
N GLU A 105 17.42 4.80 -0.10
CA GLU A 105 18.10 3.51 0.04
C GLU A 105 17.09 2.35 0.03
N LEU A 106 17.59 1.13 -0.18
CA LEU A 106 16.78 -0.08 -0.01
C LEU A 106 16.33 -0.21 1.45
N PRO A 107 15.01 -0.20 1.73
CA PRO A 107 14.49 -0.19 3.09
C PRO A 107 14.61 -1.55 3.80
N GLY A 108 15.09 -2.59 3.13
CA GLY A 108 15.25 -3.94 3.69
C GLY A 108 15.80 -4.91 2.66
N GLU A 109 15.75 -6.20 2.97
CA GLU A 109 16.12 -7.28 2.06
C GLU A 109 15.05 -7.47 0.99
N VAL A 110 15.38 -7.20 -0.27
CA VAL A 110 14.46 -7.39 -1.41
C VAL A 110 14.20 -8.88 -1.65
N ILE A 111 12.93 -9.27 -1.63
CA ILE A 111 12.49 -10.64 -1.95
C ILE A 111 11.63 -10.71 -3.21
N TYR A 112 11.28 -9.56 -3.76
CA TYR A 112 10.48 -9.42 -4.97
C TYR A 112 10.68 -8.03 -5.57
N GLU A 113 10.73 -7.95 -6.89
CA GLU A 113 10.75 -6.70 -7.65
C GLU A 113 10.00 -6.88 -8.97
N ASP A 114 9.21 -5.86 -9.35
CA ASP A 114 8.59 -5.69 -10.66
C ASP A 114 8.81 -4.25 -11.15
N ASP A 115 8.22 -3.79 -12.26
CA ASP A 115 8.43 -2.44 -12.78
C ASP A 115 7.89 -1.30 -11.88
N PHE A 116 6.98 -1.61 -10.97
CA PHE A 116 6.22 -0.67 -10.14
C PHE A 116 6.71 -0.63 -8.70
N GLN A 117 7.11 -1.78 -8.13
CA GLN A 117 7.34 -1.94 -6.69
C GLN A 117 8.45 -2.95 -6.37
N ILE A 118 8.94 -2.87 -5.14
CA ILE A 118 9.73 -3.90 -4.47
C ILE A 118 8.93 -4.44 -3.29
N ALA A 119 9.18 -5.69 -2.89
CA ALA A 119 8.81 -6.18 -1.57
C ALA A 119 10.07 -6.48 -0.76
N VAL A 120 10.08 -6.00 0.47
CA VAL A 120 11.20 -6.18 1.40
C VAL A 120 10.77 -6.90 2.66
N LYS A 121 11.67 -7.71 3.20
CA LYS A 121 11.63 -8.20 4.58
C LYS A 121 12.76 -7.57 5.39
N ASN A 122 12.76 -7.80 6.71
CA ASN A 122 13.80 -7.31 7.61
C ASN A 122 14.10 -5.83 7.40
N GLN A 123 13.07 -4.98 7.57
CA GLN A 123 13.21 -3.55 7.37
C GLN A 123 14.38 -3.01 8.19
N ARG A 124 15.31 -2.35 7.49
CA ARG A 124 16.55 -1.81 8.03
C ARG A 124 16.25 -0.63 8.96
N ALA A 125 16.77 -0.68 10.18
CA ALA A 125 16.62 0.40 11.16
C ALA A 125 17.57 1.59 10.91
N ASP A 126 18.63 1.36 10.14
CA ASP A 126 19.63 2.35 9.76
C ASP A 126 19.23 3.20 8.54
N VAL A 127 18.17 2.82 7.83
CA VAL A 127 17.67 3.58 6.67
C VAL A 127 16.82 4.75 7.15
N GLU A 128 17.19 5.95 6.74
CA GLU A 128 16.39 7.15 6.98
C GLU A 128 15.10 7.10 6.16
N ILE A 129 13.96 7.08 6.85
CA ILE A 129 12.63 7.10 6.26
C ILE A 129 11.93 8.39 6.66
N THR A 130 11.69 9.25 5.67
CA THR A 130 10.85 10.44 5.87
C THR A 130 9.39 10.04 5.79
N VAL A 131 8.60 10.42 6.79
CA VAL A 131 7.16 10.17 6.83
C VAL A 131 6.41 11.49 6.79
N LYS A 132 5.44 11.62 5.86
CA LYS A 132 4.58 12.80 5.76
C LYS A 132 3.12 12.38 5.78
N GLU A 133 2.29 13.08 6.56
CA GLU A 133 0.84 12.95 6.47
C GLU A 133 0.40 13.52 5.11
N LEU A 134 -0.43 12.76 4.38
CA LEU A 134 -0.98 13.22 3.10
C LEU A 134 -2.22 14.07 3.39
N GLU A 135 -2.13 15.36 3.09
CA GLU A 135 -3.30 16.23 3.04
C GLU A 135 -4.19 15.77 1.89
N ILE A 136 -5.39 15.28 2.21
CA ILE A 136 -6.36 14.93 1.18
C ILE A 136 -7.13 16.22 0.86
N GLU A 137 -6.71 16.92 -0.20
CA GLU A 137 -7.31 18.19 -0.63
C GLU A 137 -8.85 18.09 -0.70
N TYR A 138 -9.53 19.13 -0.19
CA TYR A 138 -10.95 19.13 0.14
C TYR A 138 -11.85 19.25 -1.08
#